data_AF-A0A2P2C3T6-F1
#
_entry.id   AF-A0A2P2C3T6-F1
#
_cell.length_a   1.000
_cell.length_b   1.000
_cell.length_c   1.000
_cell.angle_alpha   90.00
_cell.angle_beta   90.00
_cell.angle_gamma   90.00
#
_symmetry.space_group_name_H-M   'P 1'
#
loop_
_entity.id
_entity.type
_entity.pdbx_description
1 polymer ?
#
loop_
_entity_poly.entity_id
_entity_poly.type
_entity_poly.pdbx_seq_one_letter_code
_entity_poly.pdbx_strand_id
1 'polypeptide(L)'
;MRPRTTLAGLSVLGGVLVALASPTAAHAERVQLGGVRVDLREGTSQVVTVDHTHGARATVSLWRLTDTGWKRQLTTRDGRTGYGGLVRGERRVQGTGTTPLGTYGLTSTFGTHRPDARAGLPHHRVRRGDFWVQDNRSAHYNRLRNQEDGGFRWWLPSSHPDSSERLTDYPRQYEWSIVTDFNAEQVRHRGSGIFLHVNGRGATAGCVSAPRRTIRALVRLLDPARVPVIGIGR
;
A
#
# COMPACT_ATOMS: atom_id res chain seq x y z
N MET A 1 36.53 -83.15 16.14
CA MET A 1 36.92 -81.86 15.52
C MET A 1 35.68 -81.00 15.39
N ARG A 2 35.64 -79.82 16.03
CA ARG A 2 34.52 -78.87 15.95
C ARG A 2 34.66 -77.98 14.71
N PRO A 3 33.55 -77.70 14.00
CA PRO A 3 33.30 -76.34 13.50
C PRO A 3 31.86 -75.90 13.84
N ARG A 4 31.70 -74.86 14.65
CA ARG A 4 31.44 -73.45 14.26
C ARG A 4 30.02 -73.23 13.71
N THR A 5 29.12 -72.93 14.63
CA THR A 5 27.82 -72.28 14.41
C THR A 5 28.03 -70.80 14.07
N THR A 6 27.59 -70.37 12.90
CA THR A 6 27.45 -68.96 12.53
C THR A 6 26.05 -68.47 12.89
N LEU A 7 25.94 -67.54 13.85
CA LEU A 7 24.75 -66.73 14.08
C LEU A 7 24.66 -65.66 12.99
N ALA A 8 23.55 -65.61 12.26
CA ALA A 8 23.18 -64.48 11.42
C ALA A 8 22.45 -63.44 12.30
N GLY A 9 23.03 -62.25 12.43
CA GLY A 9 22.41 -61.11 13.11
C GLY A 9 21.39 -60.42 12.19
N LEU A 10 20.16 -60.29 12.67
CA LEU A 10 19.13 -59.46 12.04
C LEU A 10 19.39 -57.99 12.44
N SER A 11 19.82 -57.17 11.50
CA SER A 11 19.92 -55.71 11.67
C SER A 11 18.57 -55.07 11.39
N VAL A 12 17.87 -54.62 12.43
CA VAL A 12 16.65 -53.80 12.29
C VAL A 12 17.06 -52.34 12.06
N LEU A 13 17.00 -51.89 10.82
CA LEU A 13 17.13 -50.48 10.47
C LEU A 13 15.83 -49.74 10.86
N GLY A 14 15.86 -49.05 11.99
CA GLY A 14 14.82 -48.10 12.38
C GLY A 14 14.85 -46.87 11.49
N GLY A 15 13.94 -46.77 10.54
CA GLY A 15 13.75 -45.57 9.73
C GLY A 15 13.08 -44.47 10.56
N VAL A 16 13.83 -43.40 10.86
CA VAL A 16 13.25 -42.16 11.39
C VAL A 16 12.53 -41.46 10.24
N LEU A 17 11.20 -41.53 10.24
CA LEU A 17 10.35 -40.68 9.41
C LEU A 17 10.44 -39.24 9.93
N VAL A 18 11.33 -38.44 9.34
CA VAL A 18 11.30 -36.99 9.49
C VAL A 18 10.13 -36.49 8.64
N ALA A 19 8.99 -36.26 9.28
CA ALA A 19 7.88 -35.56 8.67
C ALA A 19 8.34 -34.12 8.37
N LEU A 20 8.68 -33.85 7.11
CA LEU A 20 8.87 -32.49 6.62
C LEU A 20 7.51 -31.80 6.65
N ALA A 21 7.23 -31.09 7.73
CA ALA A 21 6.09 -30.18 7.80
C ALA A 21 6.26 -29.16 6.67
N SER A 22 5.37 -29.26 5.67
CA SER A 22 5.28 -28.23 4.62
C SER A 22 4.90 -26.92 5.30
N PRO A 23 5.54 -25.77 4.95
CA PRO A 23 5.11 -24.50 5.50
C PRO A 23 3.68 -24.26 5.00
N THR A 24 2.70 -24.38 5.90
CA THR A 24 1.36 -23.87 5.66
C THR A 24 1.52 -22.40 5.35
N ALA A 25 1.27 -22.01 4.09
CA ALA A 25 1.13 -20.61 3.72
C ALA A 25 0.14 -20.00 4.71
N ALA A 26 0.62 -19.07 5.55
CA ALA A 26 -0.24 -18.35 6.48
C ALA A 26 -1.36 -17.73 5.65
N HIS A 27 -2.57 -18.27 5.76
CA HIS A 27 -3.72 -17.66 5.13
C HIS A 27 -3.89 -16.28 5.77
N ALA A 28 -3.68 -15.23 4.98
CA ALA A 28 -4.00 -13.87 5.39
C ALA A 28 -5.43 -13.86 5.92
N GLU A 29 -5.60 -13.51 7.20
CA GLU A 29 -6.91 -13.41 7.82
C GLU A 29 -7.74 -12.37 7.05
N ARG A 30 -8.95 -12.72 6.64
CA ARG A 30 -9.82 -11.82 5.87
C ARG A 30 -10.91 -11.26 6.74
N VAL A 31 -11.08 -9.94 6.71
CA VAL A 31 -12.16 -9.24 7.42
C VAL A 31 -13.03 -8.42 6.47
N GLN A 32 -14.27 -8.15 6.90
CA GLN A 32 -15.21 -7.28 6.21
C GLN A 32 -15.47 -6.05 7.07
N LEU A 33 -14.95 -4.88 6.66
CA LEU A 33 -15.04 -3.64 7.43
C LEU A 33 -15.73 -2.56 6.59
N GLY A 34 -16.90 -2.09 7.04
CA GLY A 34 -17.64 -1.03 6.37
C GLY A 34 -17.91 -1.28 4.89
N GLY A 35 -18.28 -2.51 4.51
CA GLY A 35 -18.55 -2.88 3.11
C GLY A 35 -17.31 -3.29 2.30
N VAL A 36 -16.10 -3.14 2.85
CA VAL A 36 -14.85 -3.50 2.16
C VAL A 36 -14.25 -4.80 2.70
N ARG A 37 -13.91 -5.73 1.80
CA ARG A 37 -13.07 -6.90 2.12
C ARG A 37 -11.61 -6.48 2.22
N VAL A 38 -10.96 -6.91 3.30
CA VAL A 38 -9.54 -6.61 3.58
C VAL A 38 -8.83 -7.91 3.91
N ASP A 39 -7.73 -8.16 3.21
CA ASP A 39 -6.83 -9.27 3.49
C ASP A 39 -5.75 -8.75 4.46
N LEU A 40 -5.83 -9.14 5.73
CA LEU A 40 -4.95 -8.64 6.79
C LEU A 40 -3.54 -9.20 6.62
N ARG A 41 -2.56 -8.38 7.01
CA ARG A 41 -1.18 -8.82 7.19
C ARG A 41 -1.01 -9.27 8.64
N GLU A 42 0.00 -10.09 8.88
CA GLU A 42 0.38 -10.46 10.23
C GLU A 42 0.62 -9.20 11.08
N GLY A 43 0.02 -9.13 12.27
CA GLY A 43 0.10 -7.97 13.17
C GLY A 43 -0.78 -6.77 12.80
N THR A 44 -1.58 -6.83 11.72
CA THR A 44 -2.48 -5.72 11.35
C THR A 44 -3.53 -5.48 12.42
N SER A 45 -3.46 -4.30 13.05
CA SER A 45 -4.47 -3.78 13.99
C SER A 45 -5.00 -2.40 13.61
N GLN A 46 -4.62 -1.89 12.42
CA GLN A 46 -5.18 -0.67 11.82
C GLN A 46 -5.53 -0.89 10.35
N VAL A 47 -6.76 -0.53 9.97
CA VAL A 47 -7.25 -0.66 8.60
C VAL A 47 -7.92 0.64 8.17
N VAL A 48 -7.49 1.21 7.05
CA VAL A 48 -8.24 2.24 6.34
C VAL A 48 -9.11 1.54 5.30
N THR A 49 -10.43 1.74 5.31
CA THR A 49 -11.31 1.23 4.25
C THR A 49 -11.72 2.35 3.31
N VAL A 50 -11.72 2.05 2.02
CA VAL A 50 -12.20 2.91 0.93
C VAL A 50 -13.32 2.16 0.24
N ASP A 51 -14.55 2.48 0.64
CA ASP A 51 -15.77 1.93 0.08
C ASP A 51 -16.23 2.83 -1.07
N HIS A 52 -15.95 2.42 -2.31
CA HIS A 52 -16.38 3.14 -3.49
C HIS A 52 -17.89 3.02 -3.66
N THR A 53 -18.57 4.16 -3.79
CA THR A 53 -20.04 4.18 -3.84
C THR A 53 -20.56 4.38 -5.25
N HIS A 54 -20.36 5.55 -5.84
CA HIS A 54 -20.82 5.85 -7.20
C HIS A 54 -19.92 6.89 -7.87
N GLY A 55 -19.84 6.84 -9.20
CA GLY A 55 -19.03 7.77 -9.99
C GLY A 55 -17.56 7.70 -9.57
N ALA A 56 -17.08 8.73 -8.88
CA ALA A 56 -15.75 8.76 -8.28
C ALA A 56 -15.80 9.02 -6.76
N ARG A 57 -16.92 8.70 -6.10
CA ARG A 57 -17.17 8.96 -4.68
C ARG A 57 -16.86 7.72 -3.85
N ALA A 58 -16.41 7.93 -2.62
CA ALA A 58 -16.13 6.87 -1.68
C ALA A 58 -16.37 7.28 -0.22
N THR A 59 -16.64 6.29 0.62
CA THR A 59 -16.57 6.42 2.08
C THR A 59 -15.19 5.97 2.55
N VAL A 60 -14.46 6.83 3.25
CA VAL A 60 -13.15 6.53 3.83
C VAL A 60 -13.27 6.43 5.35
N SER A 61 -12.85 5.32 5.92
CA SER A 61 -12.91 5.08 7.38
C SER A 61 -11.60 4.53 7.93
N LEU A 62 -11.25 4.88 9.17
CA LEU A 62 -10.18 4.22 9.91
C LEU A 62 -10.81 3.26 10.93
N TRP A 63 -10.29 2.05 10.98
CA TRP A 63 -10.65 1.01 11.93
C TRP A 63 -9.42 0.64 12.75
N ARG A 64 -9.64 0.36 14.04
CA ARG A 64 -8.62 -0.16 14.94
C ARG A 64 -9.14 -1.44 15.60
N LEU A 65 -8.31 -2.46 15.65
CA LEU A 65 -8.59 -3.66 16.42
C LEU A 65 -8.42 -3.35 17.91
N THR A 66 -9.41 -3.75 18.70
CA THR A 66 -9.41 -3.69 20.18
C THR A 66 -9.75 -5.08 20.72
N ASP A 67 -9.71 -5.24 22.04
CA ASP A 67 -10.06 -6.51 22.71
C ASP A 67 -11.51 -6.95 22.43
N THR A 68 -12.39 -6.01 22.09
CA THR A 68 -13.81 -6.28 21.73
C THR A 68 -14.05 -6.30 20.21
N GLY A 69 -12.98 -6.44 19.43
CA GLY A 69 -13.01 -6.48 17.96
C GLY A 69 -12.71 -5.12 17.29
N TRP A 70 -13.00 -5.04 15.99
CA TRP A 70 -12.73 -3.86 15.16
C TRP A 70 -13.67 -2.70 15.49
N LYS A 71 -13.11 -1.53 15.80
CA LYS A 71 -13.85 -0.29 16.08
C LYS A 71 -13.48 0.80 15.08
N ARG A 72 -14.50 1.46 14.51
CA ARG A 72 -14.32 2.61 13.62
C ARG A 72 -13.94 3.85 14.41
N GLN A 73 -12.76 4.40 14.15
CA GLN A 73 -12.22 5.58 14.82
C GLN A 73 -12.66 6.88 14.15
N LEU A 74 -12.73 6.90 12.82
CA LEU A 74 -13.25 8.03 12.05
C LEU A 74 -13.86 7.55 10.73
N THR A 75 -14.71 8.40 10.14
CA THR A 75 -15.33 8.14 8.84
C THR A 75 -15.65 9.44 8.11
N THR A 76 -15.65 9.39 6.78
CA THR A 76 -16.12 10.46 5.92
C THR A 76 -16.72 9.89 4.65
N ARG A 77 -17.85 10.45 4.20
CA ARG A 77 -18.47 10.14 2.90
C ARG A 77 -17.95 11.02 1.75
N ASP A 78 -17.02 11.91 2.05
CA ASP A 78 -16.43 12.83 1.07
C ASP A 78 -15.08 12.34 0.53
N GLY A 79 -14.93 11.02 0.42
CA GLY A 79 -13.81 10.39 -0.26
C GLY A 79 -13.98 10.41 -1.78
N ARG A 80 -12.86 10.28 -2.50
CA ARG A 80 -12.86 10.18 -3.97
C ARG A 80 -11.85 9.16 -4.48
N THR A 81 -12.18 8.58 -5.62
CA THR A 81 -11.33 7.64 -6.38
C THR A 81 -10.99 8.21 -7.76
N GLY A 82 -10.30 7.41 -8.56
CA GLY A 82 -9.85 7.76 -9.89
C GLY A 82 -10.98 8.01 -10.89
N TYR A 83 -10.78 8.93 -11.82
CA TYR A 83 -11.74 9.24 -12.89
C TYR A 83 -11.99 8.03 -13.82
N GLY A 84 -11.04 7.10 -13.91
CA GLY A 84 -11.18 5.87 -14.69
C GLY A 84 -11.96 4.77 -13.96
N GLY A 85 -12.47 5.05 -12.75
CA GLY A 85 -13.17 4.07 -11.92
C GLY A 85 -12.22 3.13 -11.18
N LEU A 86 -12.66 1.89 -10.99
CA LEU A 86 -11.95 0.87 -10.23
C LEU A 86 -11.44 -0.24 -11.15
N VAL A 87 -10.26 -0.79 -10.85
CA VAL A 87 -9.71 -1.94 -11.55
C VAL A 87 -9.09 -2.91 -10.54
N ARG A 88 -9.08 -4.21 -10.83
CA ARG A 88 -8.29 -5.15 -10.01
C ARG A 88 -6.82 -4.73 -10.00
N GLY A 89 -6.18 -4.72 -8.84
CA GLY A 89 -4.80 -4.26 -8.69
C GLY A 89 -3.80 -4.96 -9.61
N GLU A 90 -4.00 -6.25 -9.88
CA GLU A 90 -3.18 -7.05 -10.81
C GLU A 90 -3.34 -6.64 -12.28
N ARG A 91 -4.45 -5.99 -12.64
CA ARG A 91 -4.79 -5.60 -14.01
C ARG A 91 -4.69 -4.10 -14.24
N ARG A 92 -4.25 -3.33 -13.23
CA ARG A 92 -4.09 -1.88 -13.37
C ARG A 92 -2.99 -1.56 -14.38
N VAL A 93 -3.24 -0.55 -15.21
CA VAL A 93 -2.28 -0.02 -16.17
C VAL A 93 -2.08 1.48 -15.91
N GLN A 94 -0.84 1.95 -16.02
CA GLN A 94 -0.46 3.35 -15.86
C GLN A 94 -1.25 4.26 -16.80
N GLY A 95 -1.60 5.46 -16.35
CA GLY A 95 -2.28 6.46 -17.17
C GLY A 95 -3.78 6.20 -17.39
N THR A 96 -4.34 5.09 -16.92
CA THR A 96 -5.77 4.79 -17.09
C THR A 96 -6.69 5.55 -16.12
N GLY A 97 -6.14 6.29 -15.16
CA GLY A 97 -6.94 7.01 -14.18
C GLY A 97 -7.68 6.11 -13.19
N THR A 98 -7.44 4.79 -13.20
CA THR A 98 -8.15 3.81 -12.36
C THR A 98 -7.53 3.71 -10.96
N THR A 99 -8.37 3.54 -9.94
CA THR A 99 -7.94 3.19 -8.59
C THR A 99 -7.86 1.66 -8.44
N PRO A 100 -6.74 1.11 -7.95
CA PRO A 100 -6.59 -0.33 -7.79
C PRO A 100 -7.40 -0.85 -6.59
N LEU A 101 -8.28 -1.81 -6.84
CA LEU A 101 -8.94 -2.63 -5.81
C LEU A 101 -7.91 -3.55 -5.14
N GLY A 102 -8.11 -3.86 -3.86
CA GLY A 102 -7.24 -4.77 -3.10
C GLY A 102 -6.86 -4.21 -1.74
N THR A 103 -5.90 -4.88 -1.08
CA THR A 103 -5.34 -4.45 0.20
C THR A 103 -3.87 -4.07 0.03
N TYR A 104 -3.51 -2.86 0.46
CA TYR A 104 -2.15 -2.29 0.34
C TYR A 104 -1.65 -1.82 1.70
N GLY A 105 -0.36 -1.89 1.96
CA GLY A 105 0.27 -1.34 3.15
C GLY A 105 0.34 0.19 3.06
N LEU A 106 0.28 0.85 4.22
CA LEU A 106 0.50 2.29 4.35
C LEU A 106 1.88 2.53 4.94
N THR A 107 2.85 2.86 4.08
CA THR A 107 4.28 2.70 4.41
C THR A 107 4.96 3.94 4.94
N SER A 108 4.54 5.11 4.47
CA SER A 108 5.14 6.40 4.82
C SER A 108 4.19 7.52 4.50
N THR A 109 4.55 8.72 4.92
CA THR A 109 3.81 9.94 4.63
C THR A 109 4.71 10.95 3.93
N PHE A 110 4.10 11.84 3.16
CA PHE A 110 4.77 13.03 2.68
C PHE A 110 3.83 14.23 2.71
N GLY A 111 4.37 15.43 2.73
CA GLY A 111 3.55 16.63 2.75
C GLY A 111 4.35 17.92 2.70
N THR A 112 3.65 19.05 2.65
CA THR A 112 4.27 20.39 2.63
C THR A 112 4.73 20.85 4.02
N HIS A 113 4.22 20.20 5.06
CA HIS A 113 4.51 20.50 6.46
C HIS A 113 5.69 19.69 6.98
N ARG A 114 6.22 20.09 8.14
CA ARG A 114 7.14 19.24 8.92
C ARG A 114 6.38 18.03 9.50
N PRO A 115 7.09 16.94 9.86
CA PRO A 115 6.45 15.81 10.52
C PRO A 115 5.68 16.27 11.77
N ASP A 116 4.48 15.74 11.95
CA ASP A 116 3.75 15.93 13.21
C ASP A 116 4.43 15.07 14.27
N ALA A 117 4.78 15.65 15.43
CA ALA A 117 5.46 14.93 16.51
C ALA A 117 4.67 13.70 17.02
N ARG A 118 3.37 13.63 16.73
CA ARG A 118 2.51 12.50 17.08
C ARG A 118 2.39 11.44 15.98
N ALA A 119 2.89 11.72 14.77
CA ALA A 119 2.82 10.77 13.65
C ALA A 119 3.90 9.70 13.78
N GLY A 120 3.51 8.43 13.66
CA GLY A 120 4.42 7.29 13.77
C GLY A 120 5.08 6.87 12.44
N LEU A 121 4.38 7.06 11.31
CA LEU A 121 4.92 6.68 10.00
C LEU A 121 6.09 7.60 9.59
N PRO A 122 7.13 7.06 8.91
CA PRO A 122 8.21 7.87 8.34
C PRO A 122 7.63 8.99 7.46
N HIS A 123 8.18 10.20 7.59
CA HIS A 123 7.65 11.38 6.92
C HIS A 123 8.70 12.07 6.06
N HIS A 124 8.34 12.33 4.80
CA HIS A 124 9.12 13.16 3.88
C HIS A 124 8.47 14.53 3.70
N ARG A 125 9.19 15.60 4.07
CA ARG A 125 8.74 16.97 3.75
C ARG A 125 9.08 17.28 2.30
N VAL A 126 8.06 17.53 1.49
CA VAL A 126 8.19 17.93 0.08
C VAL A 126 9.07 19.17 -0.02
N ARG A 127 10.10 19.07 -0.84
CA ARG A 127 11.02 20.14 -1.21
C ARG A 127 10.99 20.40 -2.72
N ARG A 128 11.53 21.55 -3.13
CA ARG A 128 11.69 21.88 -4.54
C ARG A 128 12.47 20.77 -5.25
N GLY A 129 11.98 20.38 -6.42
CA GLY A 129 12.62 19.35 -7.23
C GLY A 129 12.29 17.92 -6.83
N ASP A 130 11.39 17.68 -5.88
CA ASP A 130 10.90 16.34 -5.59
C ASP A 130 9.92 15.86 -6.64
N PHE A 131 10.16 14.65 -7.13
CA PHE A 131 9.28 13.94 -8.04
C PHE A 131 8.94 12.56 -7.50
N TRP A 132 7.73 12.10 -7.77
CA TRP A 132 7.46 10.67 -7.84
C TRP A 132 7.71 10.18 -9.26
N VAL A 133 8.70 9.31 -9.42
CA VAL A 133 9.14 8.88 -10.75
C VAL A 133 8.10 7.96 -11.37
N GLN A 134 7.50 8.40 -12.48
CA GLN A 134 6.51 7.63 -13.25
C GLN A 134 7.06 7.13 -14.59
N ASP A 135 8.29 7.50 -14.91
CA ASP A 135 8.99 7.10 -16.13
C ASP A 135 9.27 5.59 -16.13
N ASN A 136 8.62 4.84 -17.03
CA ASN A 136 8.77 3.40 -17.15
C ASN A 136 10.17 2.96 -17.59
N ARG A 137 10.96 3.88 -18.16
CA ARG A 137 12.35 3.63 -18.57
C ARG A 137 13.36 3.96 -17.48
N SER A 138 12.93 4.59 -16.37
CA SER A 138 13.83 5.00 -15.30
C SER A 138 14.16 3.85 -14.35
N ALA A 139 15.42 3.75 -13.94
CA ALA A 139 15.83 2.84 -12.86
C ALA A 139 15.14 3.17 -11.52
N HIS A 140 14.60 4.39 -11.37
CA HIS A 140 13.92 4.86 -10.17
C HIS A 140 12.39 4.81 -10.24
N TYR A 141 11.81 4.09 -11.20
CA TYR A 141 10.35 3.99 -11.36
C TYR A 141 9.62 3.64 -10.06
N ASN A 142 8.48 4.31 -9.86
CA ASN A 142 7.64 4.25 -8.66
C ASN A 142 8.38 4.51 -7.34
N ARG A 143 9.31 5.48 -7.35
CA ARG A 143 10.02 5.96 -6.15
C ARG A 143 10.03 7.49 -6.09
N LEU A 144 10.11 8.01 -4.88
CA LEU A 144 10.46 9.41 -4.64
C LEU A 144 11.92 9.65 -5.04
N ARG A 145 12.18 10.70 -5.83
CA ARG A 145 13.54 11.13 -6.20
C ARG A 145 13.58 12.63 -6.38
N ASN A 146 14.64 13.28 -5.90
CA ASN A 146 14.84 14.69 -6.19
C ASN A 146 15.63 14.86 -7.49
N GLN A 147 15.32 15.90 -8.27
CA GLN A 147 16.02 16.24 -9.50
C GLN A 147 17.53 16.46 -9.30
N GLU A 148 17.94 16.96 -8.13
CA GLU A 148 19.35 17.17 -7.78
C GLU A 148 20.13 15.86 -7.72
N ASP A 149 19.45 14.78 -7.35
CA ASP A 149 20.08 13.47 -7.25
C ASP A 149 20.17 12.75 -8.62
N GLY A 150 19.56 13.29 -9.66
CA GLY A 150 19.57 12.76 -11.02
C GLY A 150 19.04 11.33 -11.19
N GLY A 151 19.37 10.72 -12.33
CA GLY A 151 19.04 9.32 -12.64
C GLY A 151 17.68 9.09 -13.30
N PHE A 152 16.91 10.14 -13.55
CA PHE A 152 15.62 10.07 -14.25
C PHE A 152 15.38 11.31 -15.10
N ARG A 153 14.51 11.21 -16.11
CA ARG A 153 14.24 12.26 -17.09
C ARG A 153 13.25 13.31 -16.53
N TRP A 154 13.64 14.01 -15.47
CA TRP A 154 12.80 14.99 -14.77
C TRP A 154 12.39 16.21 -15.62
N TRP A 155 13.12 16.48 -16.70
CA TRP A 155 12.89 17.60 -17.62
C TRP A 155 11.81 17.32 -18.67
N LEU A 156 11.27 16.10 -18.73
CA LEU A 156 10.18 15.79 -19.66
C LEU A 156 8.98 16.70 -19.39
N PRO A 157 8.34 17.27 -20.42
CA PRO A 157 7.14 18.08 -20.23
C PRO A 157 6.01 17.21 -19.66
N SER A 158 5.11 17.79 -18.87
CA SER A 158 4.00 17.06 -18.24
C SER A 158 3.04 16.39 -19.22
N SER A 159 3.02 16.81 -20.49
CA SER A 159 2.27 16.16 -21.56
C SER A 159 2.90 14.86 -22.06
N HIS A 160 4.17 14.60 -21.72
CA HIS A 160 4.87 13.38 -22.14
C HIS A 160 4.37 12.17 -21.34
N PRO A 161 4.12 11.01 -21.98
CA PRO A 161 3.57 9.82 -21.31
C PRO A 161 4.48 9.26 -20.19
N ASP A 162 5.79 9.45 -20.32
CA ASP A 162 6.78 9.08 -19.28
C ASP A 162 7.12 10.22 -18.30
N SER A 163 6.41 11.35 -18.34
CA SER A 163 6.70 12.44 -17.40
C SER A 163 6.51 11.97 -15.96
N SER A 164 7.42 12.40 -15.08
CA SER A 164 7.34 12.09 -13.66
C SER A 164 6.56 13.16 -12.92
N GLU A 165 5.89 12.77 -11.83
CA GLU A 165 4.99 13.64 -11.11
C GLU A 165 5.76 14.57 -10.18
N ARG A 166 5.78 15.86 -10.51
CA ARG A 166 6.42 16.88 -9.67
C ARG A 166 5.55 17.20 -8.47
N LEU A 167 6.01 16.91 -7.27
CA LEU A 167 5.16 16.98 -6.06
C LEU A 167 4.75 18.42 -5.71
N THR A 168 5.58 19.41 -6.04
CA THR A 168 5.28 20.82 -5.78
C THR A 168 4.13 21.40 -6.61
N ASP A 169 3.71 20.71 -7.66
CA ASP A 169 2.61 21.17 -8.54
C ASP A 169 1.23 20.92 -7.91
N TYR A 170 1.18 20.19 -6.80
CA TYR A 170 -0.06 19.81 -6.11
C TYR A 170 -0.07 20.21 -4.62
N PRO A 171 0.21 21.49 -4.28
CA PRO A 171 0.43 21.91 -2.89
C PRO A 171 -0.80 21.70 -1.97
N ARG A 172 -2.01 21.67 -2.56
CA ARG A 172 -3.25 21.38 -1.83
C ARG A 172 -3.45 19.89 -1.63
N GLN A 173 -3.39 19.11 -2.70
CA GLN A 173 -3.62 17.66 -2.66
C GLN A 173 -2.55 16.97 -1.81
N TYR A 174 -1.30 17.40 -1.95
CA TYR A 174 -0.13 16.90 -1.23
C TYR A 174 0.25 17.72 -0.02
N GLU A 175 -0.70 18.49 0.54
CA GLU A 175 -0.50 19.09 1.86
C GLU A 175 -0.21 17.99 2.90
N TRP A 176 -0.97 16.89 2.83
CA TRP A 176 -0.77 15.66 3.57
C TRP A 176 -1.08 14.46 2.67
N SER A 177 -0.17 13.50 2.60
CA SER A 177 -0.29 12.29 1.79
C SER A 177 0.25 11.07 2.53
N ILE A 178 -0.30 9.91 2.22
CA ILE A 178 0.12 8.61 2.74
C ILE A 178 0.42 7.72 1.54
N VAL A 179 1.62 7.14 1.53
CA VAL A 179 2.09 6.26 0.46
C VAL A 179 1.48 4.88 0.65
N THR A 180 0.85 4.37 -0.40
CA THR A 180 0.45 2.96 -0.45
C THR A 180 1.58 2.14 -1.06
N ASP A 181 1.72 0.89 -0.66
CA ASP A 181 2.67 -0.02 -1.29
C ASP A 181 2.15 -0.68 -2.59
N PHE A 182 1.10 -0.12 -3.19
CA PHE A 182 0.68 -0.54 -4.53
C PHE A 182 1.87 -0.45 -5.49
N ASN A 183 2.17 -1.57 -6.16
CA ASN A 183 3.29 -1.72 -7.08
C ASN A 183 4.67 -1.44 -6.45
N ALA A 184 4.88 -1.84 -5.19
CA ALA A 184 6.20 -1.74 -4.53
C ALA A 184 7.32 -2.52 -5.25
N GLU A 185 6.96 -3.60 -5.95
CA GLU A 185 7.84 -4.38 -6.83
C GLU A 185 8.22 -3.64 -8.12
N GLN A 186 7.61 -2.48 -8.40
CA GLN A 186 7.93 -1.60 -9.53
C GLN A 186 7.73 -2.29 -10.89
N VAL A 187 6.67 -3.10 -11.00
CA VAL A 187 6.25 -3.71 -12.26
C VAL A 187 5.94 -2.60 -13.25
N ARG A 188 6.67 -2.58 -14.36
CA ARG A 188 6.56 -1.56 -15.40
C ARG A 188 5.16 -1.53 -15.98
N HIS A 189 4.71 -0.35 -16.37
CA HIS A 189 3.41 -0.05 -16.94
C HIS A 189 2.19 -0.38 -16.05
N ARG A 190 2.38 -0.93 -14.85
CA ARG A 190 1.31 -1.18 -13.87
C ARG A 190 0.84 0.11 -13.18
N GLY A 191 1.68 1.14 -13.23
CA GLY A 191 1.43 2.48 -12.71
C GLY A 191 2.15 2.74 -11.39
N SER A 192 2.33 4.02 -11.12
CA SER A 192 3.10 4.54 -9.99
C SER A 192 2.28 5.57 -9.21
N GLY A 193 2.76 5.94 -8.03
CA GLY A 193 2.27 7.12 -7.31
C GLY A 193 0.82 7.01 -6.85
N ILE A 194 0.39 5.82 -6.39
CA ILE A 194 -0.93 5.64 -5.79
C ILE A 194 -0.86 5.99 -4.32
N PHE A 195 -1.49 7.11 -3.96
CA PHE A 195 -1.47 7.67 -2.62
C PHE A 195 -2.88 7.78 -2.03
N LEU A 196 -2.94 7.99 -0.72
CA LEU A 196 -4.09 8.54 -0.03
C LEU A 196 -3.80 9.99 0.38
N HIS A 197 -4.49 10.96 -0.23
CA HIS A 197 -4.13 12.37 -0.12
C HIS A 197 -5.33 13.32 0.07
N VAL A 198 -5.07 14.63 0.25
CA VAL A 198 -6.14 15.64 0.46
C VAL A 198 -6.96 15.86 -0.81
N ASN A 199 -8.27 16.04 -0.67
CA ASN A 199 -9.18 16.34 -1.78
C ASN A 199 -8.71 17.56 -2.62
N GLY A 200 -8.62 17.33 -3.94
CA GLY A 200 -8.60 18.37 -4.96
C GLY A 200 -10.02 18.79 -5.38
N ARG A 201 -10.14 19.39 -6.56
CA ARG A 201 -11.44 19.85 -7.10
C ARG A 201 -12.32 18.72 -7.64
N GLY A 202 -11.74 17.66 -8.19
CA GLY A 202 -12.46 16.57 -8.87
C GLY A 202 -12.08 15.17 -8.38
N ALA A 203 -12.32 14.17 -9.23
CA ALA A 203 -11.78 12.82 -9.10
C ALA A 203 -10.24 12.84 -9.17
N THR A 204 -9.61 11.77 -8.70
CA THR A 204 -8.14 11.63 -8.76
C THR A 204 -7.71 11.02 -10.12
N ALA A 205 -6.40 10.90 -10.35
CA ALA A 205 -5.84 10.13 -11.48
C ALA A 205 -5.56 8.65 -11.12
N GLY A 206 -6.18 8.14 -10.05
CA GLY A 206 -6.03 6.75 -9.58
C GLY A 206 -5.77 6.65 -8.07
N CYS A 207 -5.32 7.72 -7.43
CA CYS A 207 -5.21 7.83 -5.97
C CYS A 207 -6.57 7.69 -5.27
N VAL A 208 -6.53 7.61 -3.95
CA VAL A 208 -7.69 7.88 -3.10
C VAL A 208 -7.51 9.27 -2.50
N SER A 209 -8.57 10.07 -2.42
CA SER A 209 -8.53 11.33 -1.68
C SER A 209 -9.65 11.44 -0.65
N ALA A 210 -9.42 12.22 0.39
CA ALA A 210 -10.43 12.54 1.40
C ALA A 210 -10.26 13.98 1.92
N PRO A 211 -11.20 14.52 2.72
CA PRO A 211 -11.08 15.86 3.26
C PRO A 211 -9.78 16.03 4.05
N ARG A 212 -9.19 17.23 3.98
CA ARG A 212 -7.94 17.58 4.67
C ARG A 212 -7.91 17.12 6.13
N ARG A 213 -9.00 17.35 6.88
CA ARG A 213 -9.12 16.94 8.29
C ARG A 213 -8.96 15.43 8.48
N THR A 214 -9.51 14.63 7.56
CA THR A 214 -9.44 13.17 7.57
C THR A 214 -8.02 12.72 7.31
N ILE A 215 -7.37 13.22 6.26
CA ILE A 215 -6.02 12.80 5.91
C ILE A 215 -5.02 13.21 6.99
N ARG A 216 -5.12 14.43 7.52
CA ARG A 216 -4.28 14.87 8.65
C ARG A 216 -4.50 14.01 9.91
N ALA A 217 -5.74 13.60 10.19
CA ALA A 217 -6.02 12.68 11.29
C ALA A 217 -5.40 11.30 11.04
N LEU A 218 -5.49 10.76 9.82
CA LEU A 218 -4.84 9.51 9.46
C LEU A 218 -3.32 9.58 9.64
N VAL A 219 -2.66 10.63 9.12
CA VAL A 219 -1.20 10.83 9.30
C VAL A 219 -0.79 10.79 10.77
N ARG A 220 -1.63 11.31 11.68
CA ARG A 220 -1.38 11.32 13.13
C ARG A 220 -1.69 9.99 13.82
N LEU A 221 -2.68 9.24 13.32
CA LEU A 221 -3.21 8.07 14.01
C LEU A 221 -2.58 6.77 13.53
N LEU A 222 -2.06 6.72 12.29
CA LEU A 222 -1.40 5.52 11.77
C LEU A 222 -0.05 5.31 12.45
N ASP A 223 0.16 4.08 12.87
CA ASP A 223 1.29 3.64 13.65
C ASP A 223 1.94 2.44 12.95
N PRO A 224 3.21 2.49 12.53
CA PRO A 224 3.86 1.39 11.82
C PRO A 224 3.88 0.09 12.64
N ALA A 225 3.89 0.16 13.98
CA ALA A 225 3.85 -1.02 14.85
C ALA A 225 2.49 -1.75 14.80
N ARG A 226 1.47 -1.12 14.22
CA ARG A 226 0.12 -1.69 14.04
C ARG A 226 -0.13 -2.21 12.64
N VAL A 227 0.91 -2.26 11.81
CA VAL A 227 0.93 -2.78 10.44
C VAL A 227 -0.28 -2.24 9.64
N PRO A 228 -0.36 -0.91 9.45
CA PRO A 228 -1.53 -0.28 8.88
C PRO A 228 -1.69 -0.64 7.41
N VAL A 229 -2.90 -1.04 7.02
CA VAL A 229 -3.26 -1.33 5.63
C VAL A 229 -4.44 -0.48 5.16
N ILE A 230 -4.59 -0.35 3.86
CA ILE A 230 -5.74 0.23 3.19
C ILE A 230 -6.43 -0.83 2.32
N GLY A 231 -7.71 -1.08 2.58
CA GLY A 231 -8.57 -1.89 1.73
C GLY A 231 -9.39 -0.99 0.81
N ILE A 232 -9.37 -1.27 -0.50
CA ILE A 232 -10.12 -0.52 -1.51
C ILE A 232 -11.11 -1.47 -2.17
N GLY A 233 -12.41 -1.17 -2.04
CA GLY A 233 -13.50 -2.06 -2.42
C GLY A 233 -14.78 -1.34 -2.85
N ARG A 234 -15.81 -2.16 -3.05
CA ARG A 234 -17.21 -1.82 -3.33
C ARG A 234 -18.10 -2.82 -2.59
#